data_AF-A0A1G8X831-F1
#
_entry.id   AF-A0A1G8X831-F1
#
_cell.length_a   1.000
_cell.length_b   1.000
_cell.length_c   1.000
_cell.angle_alpha   90.00
_cell.angle_beta   90.00
_cell.angle_gamma   90.00
#
_symmetry.space_group_name_H-M   'P 1'
#
loop_
_entity.id
_entity.type
_entity.pdbx_description
1 polymer ?
#
loop_
_entity_poly.entity_id
_entity_poly.type
_entity_poly.pdbx_seq_one_letter_code
_entity_poly.pdbx_strand_id
1 'polypeptide(L)'
;MSATEDGITDLMADYLRDSGINTRTQISISTPGTRNQPDYQIDNGGTYVGEAKWGSKKWQGFAEARDYGNLTGVNGSFLITYPEELKDEGAQSRLTGDVAESVLSGHEFSCAFMREDEDTDIETLEIHEIPEWIQSNIKRETLMGRGLLVAS
;
A
#
# COMPACT_ATOMS: atom_id res chain seq x y z
N MET A 1 15.33 -17.06 12.58
CA MET A 1 15.38 -15.75 11.88
C MET A 1 13.94 -15.32 11.68
N SER A 2 13.65 -14.02 11.73
CA SER A 2 12.33 -13.48 11.44
C SER A 2 12.30 -12.88 10.04
N ALA A 3 11.12 -12.81 9.42
CA ALA A 3 10.90 -12.06 8.21
C ALA A 3 11.20 -10.58 8.45
N THR A 4 11.80 -9.94 7.45
CA THR A 4 11.90 -8.49 7.39
C THR A 4 10.62 -7.89 6.83
N GLU A 5 10.34 -6.63 7.21
CA GLU A 5 9.23 -5.83 6.67
C GLU A 5 9.33 -5.79 5.14
N ASP A 6 10.50 -5.45 4.61
CA ASP A 6 10.79 -5.40 3.16
C ASP A 6 10.40 -6.67 2.41
N GLY A 7 10.60 -7.86 2.97
CA GLY A 7 10.24 -9.07 2.24
C GLY A 7 8.79 -9.48 2.35
N ILE A 8 8.08 -9.09 3.42
CA ILE A 8 6.62 -9.20 3.40
C ILE A 8 6.06 -8.18 2.41
N THR A 9 6.65 -6.99 2.33
CA THR A 9 6.32 -5.97 1.33
C THR A 9 6.52 -6.47 -0.09
N ASP A 10 7.63 -7.14 -0.38
CA ASP A 10 7.87 -7.73 -1.71
C ASP A 10 6.85 -8.84 -2.04
N LEU A 11 6.51 -9.72 -1.09
CA LEU A 11 5.46 -10.75 -1.28
C LEU A 11 4.09 -10.12 -1.55
N MET A 12 3.72 -9.10 -0.77
CA MET A 12 2.47 -8.36 -0.98
C MET A 12 2.48 -7.70 -2.36
N ALA A 13 3.60 -7.12 -2.79
CA ALA A 13 3.71 -6.51 -4.11
C ALA A 13 3.60 -7.52 -5.25
N ASP A 14 4.16 -8.73 -5.10
CA ASP A 14 3.97 -9.84 -6.04
C ASP A 14 2.48 -10.19 -6.15
N TYR A 15 1.80 -10.37 -5.01
CA TYR A 15 0.36 -10.67 -4.99
C TYR A 15 -0.48 -9.57 -5.67
N LEU A 16 -0.18 -8.30 -5.39
CA LEU A 16 -0.85 -7.16 -6.00
C LEU A 16 -0.65 -7.13 -7.52
N ARG A 17 0.57 -7.44 -8.00
CA ARG A 17 0.88 -7.53 -9.44
C ARG A 17 0.11 -8.66 -10.12
N ASP A 18 0.09 -9.84 -9.50
CA ASP A 18 -0.66 -10.99 -10.00
C ASP A 18 -2.17 -10.70 -10.05
N SER A 19 -2.63 -9.77 -9.20
CA SER A 19 -4.02 -9.27 -9.15
C SER A 19 -4.29 -8.07 -10.07
N GLY A 20 -3.34 -7.69 -10.94
CA GLY A 20 -3.52 -6.62 -11.93
C GLY A 20 -3.29 -5.20 -11.41
N ILE A 21 -2.69 -5.02 -10.23
CA ILE A 21 -2.24 -3.72 -9.73
C ILE A 21 -0.80 -3.47 -10.20
N ASN A 22 -0.55 -2.33 -10.83
CA ASN A 22 0.79 -1.96 -11.31
C ASN A 22 1.63 -1.43 -10.15
N THR A 23 2.11 -2.35 -9.31
CA THR A 23 2.84 -2.05 -8.08
C THR A 23 4.35 -2.24 -8.23
N ARG A 24 5.12 -1.28 -7.75
CA ARG A 24 6.58 -1.34 -7.55
C ARG A 24 6.92 -1.20 -6.07
N THR A 25 8.03 -1.80 -5.65
CA THR A 25 8.57 -1.65 -4.29
C THR A 25 9.90 -0.92 -4.28
N GLN A 26 10.34 -0.50 -3.08
CA GLN A 26 11.68 0.06 -2.83
C GLN A 26 11.97 1.30 -3.70
N ILE A 27 10.98 2.17 -3.88
CA ILE A 27 11.11 3.36 -4.70
C ILE A 27 11.76 4.51 -3.92
N SER A 28 12.19 5.53 -4.64
CA SER A 28 12.65 6.77 -4.02
C SER A 28 12.19 7.97 -4.80
N ILE A 29 11.54 8.90 -4.11
CA ILE A 29 11.03 10.14 -4.67
C ILE A 29 11.90 11.27 -4.17
N SER A 30 12.54 11.96 -5.11
CA SER A 30 13.35 13.13 -4.80
C SER A 30 12.57 14.39 -5.13
N THR A 31 12.30 15.22 -4.12
CA THR A 31 11.80 16.58 -4.27
C THR A 31 12.90 17.57 -3.88
N PRO A 32 12.83 18.85 -4.29
CA PRO A 32 13.84 19.82 -3.90
C PRO A 32 14.05 19.88 -2.38
N GLY A 33 15.20 19.42 -1.91
CA GLY A 33 15.57 19.43 -0.48
C GLY A 33 15.08 18.24 0.34
N THR A 34 14.38 17.25 -0.23
CA THR A 34 13.92 16.07 0.52
C THR A 34 13.95 14.82 -0.34
N ARG A 35 14.33 13.69 0.28
CA ARG A 35 14.26 12.36 -0.33
C ARG A 35 13.29 11.52 0.50
N ASN A 36 12.23 11.05 -0.14
CA ASN A 36 11.26 10.15 0.45
C ASN A 36 11.45 8.74 -0.11
N GLN A 37 11.15 7.72 0.70
CA GLN A 37 11.33 6.32 0.35
C GLN A 37 10.09 5.51 0.75
N PRO A 38 8.93 5.77 0.13
CA PRO A 38 7.77 4.92 0.37
C PRO A 38 8.05 3.49 -0.09
N ASP A 39 7.46 2.54 0.63
CA ASP A 39 7.61 1.11 0.36
C ASP A 39 6.98 0.69 -0.97
N TYR A 40 5.89 1.37 -1.39
CA TYR A 40 5.16 1.09 -2.62
C TYR A 40 5.01 2.31 -3.55
N GLN A 41 4.92 2.03 -4.84
CA GLN A 41 4.30 2.91 -5.84
C GLN A 41 3.28 2.11 -6.67
N ILE A 42 2.09 2.67 -6.85
CA ILE A 42 1.03 2.14 -7.71
C ILE A 42 0.75 3.15 -8.82
N ASP A 43 0.81 2.71 -10.08
CA ASP A 43 0.52 3.53 -11.26
C ASP A 43 -0.72 2.97 -12.02
N ASN A 44 -1.92 3.21 -11.47
CA ASN A 44 -3.21 2.75 -12.00
C ASN A 44 -4.17 3.93 -12.25
N GLY A 45 -3.92 4.78 -13.25
CA GLY A 45 -4.77 5.96 -13.52
C GLY A 45 -4.43 7.20 -12.69
N GLY A 46 -3.43 7.07 -11.82
CA GLY A 46 -2.78 8.10 -11.01
C GLY A 46 -1.54 7.48 -10.35
N THR A 47 -0.71 8.28 -9.70
CA THR A 47 0.45 7.79 -8.93
C THR A 47 0.11 7.81 -7.45
N TYR A 48 0.08 6.64 -6.83
CA TYR A 48 -0.18 6.47 -5.40
C TYR A 48 1.02 5.83 -4.74
N VAL A 49 1.33 6.25 -3.52
CA VAL A 49 2.52 5.78 -2.79
C VAL A 49 2.11 5.16 -1.47
N GLY A 50 2.73 4.05 -1.11
CA GLY A 50 2.33 3.28 0.06
C GLY A 50 3.46 3.13 1.05
N GLU A 51 3.10 3.10 2.33
CA GLU A 51 3.97 2.64 3.41
C GLU A 51 3.52 1.27 3.90
N ALA A 52 4.48 0.45 4.31
CA ALA A 52 4.29 -0.81 4.98
C ALA A 52 4.89 -0.76 6.37
N LYS A 53 4.15 -1.22 7.38
CA LYS A 53 4.67 -1.34 8.75
C LYS A 53 4.16 -2.58 9.44
N TRP A 54 4.95 -3.14 10.35
CA TRP A 54 4.42 -4.06 11.36
C TRP A 54 3.32 -3.39 12.21
N GLY A 55 2.37 -4.19 12.70
CA GLY A 55 1.28 -3.80 13.60
C GLY A 55 1.69 -2.85 14.72
N SER A 56 2.77 -3.18 15.41
CA SER A 56 3.36 -2.37 16.49
C SER A 56 3.78 -0.95 16.09
N LYS A 57 3.96 -0.67 14.79
CA LYS A 57 4.38 0.62 14.24
C LYS A 57 3.31 1.31 13.39
N LYS A 58 2.05 0.83 13.43
CA LYS A 58 0.93 1.38 12.64
C LYS A 58 0.85 2.91 12.64
N TRP A 59 0.92 3.55 13.81
CA TRP A 59 0.78 5.01 13.92
C TRP A 59 1.96 5.79 13.34
N GLN A 60 3.17 5.20 13.38
CA GLN A 60 4.32 5.76 12.69
C GLN A 60 4.11 5.69 11.17
N GLY A 61 3.75 4.51 10.66
CA GLY A 61 3.48 4.33 9.24
C GLY A 61 2.34 5.19 8.72
N PHE A 62 1.32 5.43 9.55
CA PHE A 62 0.21 6.32 9.19
C PHE A 62 0.68 7.77 9.01
N ALA A 63 1.56 8.26 9.89
CA ALA A 63 2.14 9.59 9.77
C ALA A 63 3.02 9.71 8.51
N GLU A 64 3.87 8.71 8.27
CA GLU A 64 4.74 8.65 7.08
C GLU A 64 3.92 8.62 5.78
N ALA A 65 2.92 7.74 5.70
CA ALA A 65 2.03 7.66 4.55
C ALA A 65 1.28 8.99 4.34
N ARG A 66 0.79 9.63 5.41
CA ARG A 66 0.14 10.94 5.31
C ARG A 66 1.08 12.01 4.74
N ASP A 67 2.33 12.03 5.16
CA ASP A 67 3.33 12.97 4.64
C ASP A 67 3.57 12.74 3.13
N TYR A 68 3.59 11.48 2.70
CA TYR A 68 3.76 11.14 1.28
C TYR A 68 2.58 11.57 0.40
N GLY A 69 1.37 11.59 0.94
CA GLY A 69 0.19 12.11 0.22
C GLY A 69 0.32 13.58 -0.18
N ASN A 70 1.22 14.34 0.45
CA ASN A 70 1.47 15.75 0.12
C ASN A 70 2.60 15.96 -0.93
N LEU A 71 3.17 14.88 -1.47
CA LEU A 71 4.24 14.99 -2.46
C LEU A 71 3.70 15.43 -3.82
N THR A 72 4.41 16.34 -4.48
CA THR A 72 4.06 16.79 -5.83
C THR A 72 4.03 15.62 -6.81
N GLY A 73 2.91 15.46 -7.52
CA GLY A 73 2.72 14.39 -8.51
C GLY A 73 2.22 13.07 -7.92
N VAL A 74 1.86 13.04 -6.64
CA VAL A 74 1.19 11.91 -5.99
C VAL A 74 -0.30 12.25 -5.84
N ASN A 75 -1.18 11.35 -6.26
CA ASN A 75 -2.65 11.48 -6.17
C ASN A 75 -3.22 11.06 -4.80
N GLY A 76 -2.41 10.33 -4.03
CA GLY A 76 -2.79 9.88 -2.70
C GLY A 76 -1.77 8.89 -2.16
N SER A 77 -1.97 8.51 -0.91
CA SER A 77 -1.10 7.55 -0.24
C SER A 77 -1.89 6.49 0.50
N PHE A 78 -1.22 5.42 0.86
CA PHE A 78 -1.84 4.35 1.62
C PHE A 78 -0.86 3.74 2.64
N LEU A 79 -1.42 3.04 3.61
CA LEU A 79 -0.71 2.24 4.61
C LEU A 79 -1.23 0.82 4.54
N ILE A 80 -0.33 -0.16 4.49
CA ILE A 80 -0.64 -1.56 4.77
C ILE A 80 0.11 -1.97 6.04
N THR A 81 -0.64 -2.39 7.05
CA THR A 81 -0.07 -2.85 8.32
C THR A 81 -0.08 -4.36 8.38
N TYR A 82 1.08 -4.97 8.61
CA TYR A 82 1.22 -6.41 8.71
C TYR A 82 0.99 -6.93 10.13
N PRO A 83 0.27 -8.05 10.29
CA PRO A 83 0.22 -8.77 11.56
C PRO A 83 1.63 -9.18 12.01
N GLU A 84 1.83 -9.26 13.33
CA GLU A 84 3.13 -9.60 13.92
C GLU A 84 3.49 -11.07 13.68
N GLU A 85 2.48 -11.91 13.50
CA GLU A 85 2.54 -13.35 13.21
C GLU A 85 3.32 -13.64 11.92
N LEU A 86 3.24 -12.75 10.92
CA LEU A 86 3.98 -12.87 9.67
C LEU A 86 5.50 -12.76 9.83
N LYS A 87 6.00 -12.26 10.98
CA LYS A 87 7.44 -12.26 11.27
C LYS A 87 8.00 -13.66 11.37
N ASP A 88 7.24 -14.61 11.90
CA ASP A 88 7.71 -15.98 12.07
C ASP A 88 7.39 -16.82 10.83
N GLU A 89 6.18 -16.67 10.28
CA GLU A 89 5.72 -17.44 9.12
C GLU A 89 6.46 -17.06 7.83
N GLY A 90 6.66 -15.76 7.59
CA GLY A 90 7.40 -15.26 6.42
C GLY A 90 8.89 -15.62 6.44
N ALA A 91 9.43 -16.02 7.59
CA ALA A 91 10.80 -16.52 7.67
C ALA A 91 10.90 -17.98 7.19
N GLN A 92 9.85 -18.77 7.46
CA GLN A 92 9.77 -20.16 7.04
C GLN A 92 9.51 -20.27 5.54
N SER A 93 8.61 -19.45 5.00
CA SER A 93 8.25 -19.47 3.58
C SER A 93 9.42 -19.18 2.62
N ARG A 94 10.33 -18.28 3.03
CA ARG A 94 11.56 -18.00 2.28
C ARG A 94 12.47 -19.21 2.13
N LEU A 95 12.41 -20.17 3.04
CA LEU A 95 13.22 -21.39 3.01
C LEU A 95 12.58 -22.47 2.13
N THR A 96 11.26 -22.43 1.96
CA THR A 96 10.46 -23.45 1.25
C THR A 96 10.10 -23.04 -0.19
N GLY A 97 10.18 -21.75 -0.51
CA GLY A 97 9.87 -21.22 -1.85
C GLY A 97 8.37 -21.08 -2.10
N ASP A 98 7.59 -20.84 -1.04
CA ASP A 98 6.13 -20.72 -1.14
C ASP A 98 5.71 -19.46 -1.91
N VAL A 99 4.56 -19.55 -2.60
CA VAL A 99 3.97 -18.43 -3.35
C VAL A 99 3.34 -17.40 -2.40
N ALA A 100 3.34 -16.13 -2.79
CA ALA A 100 2.89 -15.02 -1.93
C ALA A 100 1.52 -15.25 -1.26
N GLU A 101 0.53 -15.70 -2.02
CA GLU A 101 -0.80 -16.00 -1.50
C GLU A 101 -0.77 -17.01 -0.34
N SER A 102 0.05 -18.06 -0.44
CA SER A 102 0.17 -19.09 0.61
C SER A 102 0.70 -18.54 1.93
N VAL A 103 1.54 -17.50 1.87
CA VAL A 103 2.17 -16.91 3.05
C VAL A 103 1.26 -15.86 3.68
N LEU A 104 0.53 -15.11 2.85
CA LEU A 104 -0.27 -13.97 3.27
C LEU A 104 -1.71 -14.34 3.63
N SER A 105 -2.21 -15.48 3.15
CA SER A 105 -3.58 -15.94 3.44
C SER A 105 -3.77 -16.34 4.91
N GLY A 106 -5.00 -16.16 5.42
CA GLY A 106 -5.35 -16.46 6.81
C GLY A 106 -4.97 -15.36 7.80
N HIS A 107 -4.50 -14.22 7.31
CA HIS A 107 -4.12 -13.04 8.09
C HIS A 107 -5.00 -11.85 7.75
N GLU A 108 -5.22 -11.00 8.74
CA GLU A 108 -5.90 -9.71 8.60
C GLU A 108 -4.88 -8.57 8.56
N PHE A 109 -5.02 -7.70 7.57
CA PHE A 109 -4.18 -6.53 7.33
C PHE A 109 -4.96 -5.27 7.69
N SER A 110 -4.37 -4.37 8.46
CA SER A 110 -4.98 -3.06 8.67
C SER A 110 -4.52 -2.10 7.59
N CYS A 111 -5.46 -1.60 6.81
CA CYS A 111 -5.24 -0.76 5.65
C CYS A 111 -5.79 0.64 5.89
N ALA A 112 -5.11 1.66 5.37
CA ALA A 112 -5.63 3.03 5.32
C ALA A 112 -5.31 3.66 3.96
N PHE A 113 -6.28 4.33 3.34
CA PHE A 113 -6.11 5.04 2.08
C PHE A 113 -6.43 6.51 2.27
N MET A 114 -5.48 7.37 1.94
CA MET A 114 -5.55 8.82 2.05
C MET A 114 -5.58 9.41 0.64
N ARG A 115 -6.69 10.06 0.30
CA ARG A 115 -6.86 10.80 -0.95
C ARG A 115 -6.79 12.29 -0.67
N GLU A 116 -6.44 13.07 -1.68
CA GLU A 116 -6.56 14.52 -1.61
C GLU A 116 -8.04 14.89 -1.39
N ASP A 117 -8.31 15.74 -0.41
CA ASP A 117 -9.65 16.29 -0.10
C ASP A 117 -10.77 15.29 0.24
N GLU A 118 -10.44 14.04 0.61
CA GLU A 118 -11.42 13.06 1.10
C GLU A 118 -11.08 12.52 2.50
N ASP A 119 -12.11 11.98 3.16
CA ASP A 119 -11.93 11.22 4.39
C ASP A 119 -11.05 9.99 4.14
N THR A 120 -10.19 9.69 5.12
CA THR A 120 -9.37 8.48 5.09
C THR A 120 -10.26 7.24 5.15
N ASP A 121 -10.11 6.35 4.17
CA ASP A 121 -10.74 5.02 4.16
C ASP A 121 -9.85 4.08 4.99
N ILE A 122 -10.38 3.49 6.06
CA ILE A 122 -9.63 2.59 6.95
C ILE A 122 -10.40 1.30 7.08
N GLU A 123 -9.75 0.18 6.76
CA GLU A 123 -10.35 -1.15 6.79
C GLU A 123 -9.40 -2.17 7.41
N THR A 124 -9.98 -3.28 7.86
CA THR A 124 -9.25 -4.52 8.16
C THR A 124 -9.63 -5.53 7.10
N LEU A 125 -8.65 -6.02 6.35
CA LEU A 125 -8.88 -6.79 5.12
C LEU A 125 -8.05 -8.07 5.12
N GLU A 126 -8.59 -9.14 4.54
CA GLU A 126 -7.78 -10.28 4.11
C GLU A 126 -7.04 -9.97 2.80
N ILE A 127 -5.99 -10.74 2.51
CA ILE A 127 -5.13 -10.53 1.34
C ILE A 127 -5.92 -10.43 0.02
N HIS A 128 -6.98 -11.22 -0.13
CA HIS A 128 -7.79 -11.29 -1.35
C HIS A 128 -8.69 -10.07 -1.57
N GLU A 129 -8.93 -9.28 -0.53
CA GLU A 129 -9.78 -8.08 -0.58
C GLU A 129 -8.97 -6.82 -0.91
N ILE A 130 -7.67 -6.81 -0.59
CA ILE A 130 -6.78 -5.66 -0.75
C ILE A 130 -6.72 -5.14 -2.21
N PRO A 131 -6.58 -5.98 -3.26
CA PRO A 131 -6.50 -5.48 -4.63
C PRO A 131 -7.77 -4.72 -5.05
N GLU A 132 -8.96 -5.26 -4.72
CA GLU A 132 -10.23 -4.62 -5.04
C GLU A 132 -10.41 -3.34 -4.23
N TRP A 133 -10.08 -3.36 -2.93
CA TRP A 133 -10.12 -2.19 -2.08
C TRP A 133 -9.23 -1.06 -2.61
N ILE A 134 -7.98 -1.34 -3.01
CA ILE A 134 -7.07 -0.39 -3.66
C ILE A 134 -7.72 0.19 -4.93
N GLN A 135 -8.19 -0.66 -5.84
CA GLN A 135 -8.80 -0.19 -7.09
C GLN A 135 -10.04 0.68 -6.85
N SER A 136 -10.85 0.34 -5.85
CA SER A 136 -12.05 1.11 -5.53
C SER A 136 -11.69 2.52 -5.07
N ASN A 137 -10.67 2.65 -4.23
CA ASN A 137 -10.18 3.94 -3.73
C ASN A 137 -9.56 4.79 -4.84
N ILE A 138 -8.80 4.17 -5.74
CA ILE A 138 -8.26 4.84 -6.93
C ILE A 138 -9.39 5.35 -7.85
N LYS A 139 -10.42 4.53 -8.11
CA LYS A 139 -11.54 4.91 -8.99
C LYS A 139 -12.42 6.03 -8.41
N ARG A 140 -12.56 6.11 -7.07
CA ARG A 140 -13.31 7.19 -6.39
C ARG A 140 -12.71 8.56 -6.73
N GLU A 141 -11.38 8.68 -6.71
CA GLU A 141 -10.68 9.91 -7.08
C GLU A 141 -10.89 10.29 -8.56
N THR A 142 -10.78 9.31 -9.47
CA THR A 142 -10.91 9.57 -10.92
C THR A 142 -12.30 10.09 -11.33
N LEU A 143 -13.36 9.66 -10.62
CA LEU A 143 -14.72 10.13 -10.89
C LEU A 143 -14.93 11.59 -10.44
N MET A 144 -14.22 12.05 -9.41
CA MET A 144 -14.34 13.42 -8.89
C MET A 144 -13.47 14.42 -9.67
N GLY A 145 -12.28 14.00 -10.13
CA GLY A 145 -11.45 14.83 -11.02
C GLY A 145 -12.12 15.18 -12.36
N ARG A 146 -13.15 14.43 -12.77
CA ARG A 146 -13.97 14.70 -13.96
C ARG A 146 -15.26 15.50 -13.68
N GLY A 147 -15.57 15.78 -12.41
CA GLY A 147 -16.80 16.44 -11.99
C GLY A 147 -16.84 17.96 -12.23
N LEU A 148 -15.72 18.61 -12.54
CA LEU A 148 -15.65 20.08 -12.68
C LEU A 148 -15.86 20.63 -14.10
N LEU A 149 -16.42 19.84 -15.02
CA LEU A 149 -16.59 20.25 -16.42
C LEU A 149 -17.94 19.87 -17.03
N VAL A 150 -19.04 19.92 -16.25
CA VAL A 150 -20.39 20.08 -16.84
C VAL A 150 -21.27 20.90 -15.91
N ALA A 151 -21.23 22.22 -16.05
CA ALA A 151 -22.36 23.07 -15.71
C ALA A 151 -22.32 24.33 -16.60
N SER A 152 -23.13 24.25 -17.67
CA SER A 152 -23.83 25.31 -18.42
C SER A 152 -23.08 26.59 -18.81
#